data_AF-A0A7Z7I849-F1
#
_entry.id   AF-A0A7Z7I849-F1
#
_cell.length_a   1.000
_cell.length_b   1.000
_cell.length_c   1.000
_cell.angle_alpha   90.00
_cell.angle_beta   90.00
_cell.angle_gamma   90.00
#
_symmetry.space_group_name_H-M   'P 1'
#
loop_
_entity.id
_entity.type
_entity.pdbx_description
1 polymer ?
#
loop_
_entity_poly.entity_id
_entity_poly.type
_entity_poly.pdbx_seq_one_letter_code
_entity_poly.pdbx_strand_id
1 'polypeptide(L)' 'MAADLRFAWRGVDTNGATKRGRTIAADAASARAALRREGWTVLELDALGEAPPPKTSGADVTLFTRQLAGLLRA' A
#
# COMPACT_ATOMS: atom_id res chain seq x y z
N MET A 1 4.32 -10.95 13.92
CA MET A 1 4.18 -10.31 12.59
C MET A 1 5.03 -9.05 12.60
N ALA A 2 5.91 -8.86 11.62
CA ALA A 2 6.65 -7.60 11.51
C ALA A 2 5.66 -6.47 11.15
N ALA A 3 5.84 -5.28 11.73
CA ALA A 3 5.04 -4.13 11.39
C ALA A 3 5.41 -3.61 10.00
N ASP A 4 4.42 -3.21 9.20
CA ASP A 4 4.68 -2.56 7.92
C ASP A 4 5.40 -1.22 8.13
N LEU A 5 6.21 -0.82 7.15
CA LEU A 5 6.98 0.41 7.15
C LEU A 5 6.39 1.41 6.15
N ARG A 6 6.47 2.69 6.49
CA ARG A 6 6.22 3.79 5.56
C ARG A 6 7.50 4.15 4.82
N PHE A 7 7.36 4.46 3.54
CA PHE A 7 8.46 4.93 2.71
C PHE A 7 8.07 6.22 1.97
N ALA A 8 8.98 7.19 1.92
CA ALA A 8 8.96 8.24 0.90
C ALA A 8 9.71 7.74 -0.34
N TRP A 9 9.23 8.07 -1.53
CA TRP A 9 9.89 7.66 -2.76
C TRP A 9 9.88 8.75 -3.82
N ARG A 10 10.88 8.70 -4.69
CA ARG A 10 10.97 9.46 -5.94
C ARG A 10 11.28 8.50 -7.07
N GLY A 11 10.66 8.70 -8.22
CA GLY A 11 10.81 7.84 -9.38
C GLY A 11 10.40 8.53 -10.67
N VAL A 12 10.40 7.77 -11.75
CA VAL A 12 9.94 8.21 -13.07
C VAL A 12 8.91 7.23 -13.63
N ASP A 13 7.93 7.72 -14.38
CA ASP A 13 7.08 6.83 -15.20
C ASP A 13 7.82 6.34 -16.45
N THR A 14 7.13 5.52 -17.23
CA THR A 14 7.55 5.03 -18.55
C THR A 14 7.83 6.14 -19.56
N ASN A 15 7.29 7.34 -19.37
CA ASN A 15 7.51 8.50 -20.24
C ASN A 15 8.66 9.39 -19.72
N GLY A 16 9.34 8.99 -18.65
CA GLY A 16 10.43 9.73 -18.03
C GLY A 16 9.98 10.87 -17.12
N ALA A 17 8.69 11.06 -16.89
CA ALA A 17 8.21 12.12 -16.02
C ALA A 17 8.49 11.78 -14.55
N THR A 18 9.14 12.71 -13.85
CA THR A 18 9.48 12.51 -12.43
C THR A 18 8.24 12.62 -11.55
N LYS A 19 8.09 11.67 -10.64
CA LYS A 19 7.06 11.64 -9.61
C LYS A 19 7.67 11.35 -8.24
N ARG A 20 6.94 11.72 -7.20
CA ARG A 20 7.28 11.43 -5.81
C ARG A 20 6.02 11.12 -5.03
N GLY A 21 6.14 10.33 -3.98
CA GLY A 21 5.01 9.93 -3.17
C GLY A 21 5.41 9.25 -1.86
N ARG A 22 4.42 8.62 -1.24
CA ARG A 22 4.60 7.76 -0.07
C ARG A 22 3.94 6.41 -0.34
N THR A 23 4.51 5.34 0.20
CA THR A 23 3.93 4.00 0.16
C THR A 23 4.14 3.29 1.49
N ILE A 24 3.35 2.24 1.74
CA ILE A 24 3.49 1.36 2.90
C ILE A 24 3.79 -0.04 2.39
N ALA A 25 4.78 -0.71 2.97
CA ALA A 25 5.13 -2.09 2.65
C ALA A 25 5.86 -2.75 3.82
N ALA A 26 5.87 -4.09 3.83
CA ALA A 26 6.60 -4.87 4.84
C ALA A 26 8.11 -4.54 4.89
N ASP A 27 8.72 -4.27 3.73
CA ASP A 27 10.13 -3.89 3.60
C ASP A 27 10.39 -3.09 2.31
N ALA A 28 11.64 -2.63 2.15
CA ALA A 28 12.06 -1.82 1.00
C ALA A 28 11.98 -2.58 -0.33
N ALA A 29 12.21 -3.90 -0.33
CA ALA A 29 12.15 -4.71 -1.56
C ALA A 29 10.71 -4.82 -2.06
N SER A 30 9.78 -5.08 -1.14
CA SER A 30 8.34 -5.13 -1.36
C SER A 30 7.80 -3.78 -1.84
N ALA A 31 8.26 -2.66 -1.24
CA ALA A 31 7.92 -1.31 -1.69
C ALA A 31 8.35 -1.06 -3.14
N ARG A 32 9.60 -1.41 -3.50
CA ARG A 32 10.10 -1.27 -4.89
C ARG A 32 9.33 -2.16 -5.87
N ALA A 33 9.00 -3.38 -5.48
CA ALA A 33 8.23 -4.30 -6.31
C ALA A 33 6.80 -3.78 -6.56
N ALA A 34 6.15 -3.22 -5.54
CA ALA A 34 4.84 -2.58 -5.68
C ALA A 34 4.90 -1.39 -6.64
N LEU A 35 5.84 -0.46 -6.44
CA LEU A 35 6.01 0.71 -7.30
C LEU A 35 6.31 0.33 -8.76
N ARG A 36 7.13 -0.70 -8.98
CA ARG A 36 7.39 -1.23 -10.34
C ARG A 36 6.13 -1.77 -11.01
N ARG A 37 5.27 -2.49 -10.27
CA ARG A 37 3.98 -2.99 -10.80
C ARG A 37 3.03 -1.84 -11.17
N GLU A 38 3.14 -0.71 -10.48
CA GLU A 38 2.40 0.53 -10.81
C GLU A 38 3.03 1.32 -11.97
N GLY A 39 4.13 0.85 -12.56
CA GLY A 39 4.79 1.49 -13.70
C GLY A 39 5.87 2.51 -13.33
N TRP A 40 6.27 2.59 -12.06
CA TRP A 40 7.29 3.52 -11.58
C TRP A 40 8.67 2.89 -11.51
N THR A 41 9.66 3.55 -12.10
CA THR A 41 11.09 3.26 -11.84
C THR A 41 11.55 4.08 -10.64
N VAL A 42 11.86 3.41 -9.54
CA VAL A 42 12.24 4.04 -8.26
C VAL A 42 13.69 4.50 -8.26
N LEU A 43 13.92 5.80 -8.12
CA LEU A 43 15.23 6.44 -8.03
C LEU A 43 15.70 6.56 -6.58
N GLU A 44 14.79 6.96 -5.68
CA GLU A 44 15.06 7.12 -4.25
C GLU A 44 13.94 6.47 -3.43
N LEU A 45 14.31 5.90 -2.29
CA LEU A 45 13.39 5.27 -1.35
C LEU A 45 13.92 5.41 0.08
N ASP A 46 13.23 6.18 0.90
CA ASP A 46 13.61 6.48 2.28
C ASP A 46 12.60 5.89 3.25
N ALA A 47 13.08 5.12 4.23
CA ALA A 47 12.23 4.58 5.29
C ALA A 47 11.85 5.69 6.29
N LEU A 48 10.56 5.77 6.61
CA LEU A 48 9.97 6.77 7.53
C LEU A 48 9.52 6.15 8.87
N GLY A 49 9.94 4.91 9.13
CA GLY A 49 9.54 4.11 10.29
C GLY A 49 8.21 3.38 10.11
N GLU A 50 7.71 2.80 11.20
CA GLU A 50 6.50 1.97 11.19
C GLU A 50 5.29 2.73 10.67
N ALA A 51 4.46 2.02 9.91
CA ALA A 51 3.15 2.48 9.50
C ALA A 51 2.21 2.53 10.70
N PRO A 52 1.30 3.53 10.75
CA PRO A 52 0.23 3.48 11.73
C PRO A 52 -0.57 2.18 11.56
N PRO A 53 -1.10 1.60 12.64
CA PRO A 53 -1.87 0.37 12.56
C PRO A 53 -3.04 0.55 11.59
N PRO A 54 -3.39 -0.49 10.81
CA PRO A 54 -4.51 -0.42 9.88
C PRO A 54 -5.77 -0.02 10.64
N LYS A 55 -6.43 1.05 10.17
CA LYS A 55 -7.66 1.57 10.79
C LYS A 55 -8.87 0.66 10.59
N THR A 56 -8.79 -0.32 9.69
CA THR A 56 -9.87 -1.28 9.45
C THR A 56 -9.98 -2.21 10.65
N SER A 57 -11.07 -2.06 11.40
CA SER A 57 -11.37 -2.95 12.52
C SER A 57 -12.03 -4.23 12.02
N GLY A 58 -11.91 -5.35 12.74
CA GLY A 58 -12.59 -6.59 12.38
C GLY A 58 -14.13 -6.46 12.29
N ALA A 59 -14.70 -5.43 12.91
CA ALA A 59 -16.13 -5.10 12.81
C ALA A 59 -16.51 -4.66 11.38
N ASP A 60 -15.63 -3.92 10.69
CA ASP A 60 -15.86 -3.44 9.32
C ASP A 60 -15.90 -4.62 8.31
N VAL A 61 -15.00 -5.60 8.50
CA VAL A 61 -14.97 -6.84 7.69
C VAL A 61 -16.24 -7.67 7.91
N THR A 62 -16.71 -7.74 9.16
CA THR A 62 -17.92 -8.48 9.53
C THR A 62 -19.18 -7.82 8.96
N LEU A 63 -19.23 -6.48 8.96
CA LEU A 63 -20.34 -5.72 8.37
C LEU A 63 -20.44 -5.94 6.86
N PHE A 64 -19.32 -5.87 6.14
CA PHE A 64 -19.28 -6.14 4.71
C PHE A 64 -19.75 -7.56 4.38
N THR A 65 -19.27 -8.57 5.12
CA THR A 65 -19.69 -9.97 4.94
C THR A 65 -21.20 -10.14 5.18
N ARG A 66 -21.76 -9.46 6.20
CA ARG A 66 -23.20 -9.48 6.48
C ARG A 66 -24.02 -8.84 5.37
N GLN A 67 -23.55 -7.72 4.82
CA GLN A 67 -24.19 -7.06 3.68
C GLN A 67 -24.20 -7.96 2.44
N LEU A 68 -23.07 -8.60 2.12
CA LEU A 68 -22.98 -9.55 1.01
C LEU A 68 -23.95 -10.73 1.19
N ALA A 69 -23.99 -11.31 2.39
CA ALA A 69 -24.91 -12.42 2.70
C ALA A 69 -26.38 -12.01 2.58
N GLY A 70 -26.72 -10.76 2.89
CA GLY A 70 -28.06 -10.21 2.66
C GLY A 70 -28.43 -10.14 1.18
N LEU A 71 -27.51 -9.71 0.32
CA LEU A 71 -27.72 -9.66 -1.14
C LEU A 71 -27.93 -11.05 -1.75
N LEU A 72 -27.26 -12.08 -1.24
CA LEU A 72 -27.37 -13.45 -1.74
C LEU A 72 -28.63 -14.19 -1.28
N ARG A 73 -29.37 -13.65 -0.31
CA ARG A 73 -30.59 -14.26 0.24
C ARG A 73 -31.88 -13.60 -0.24
N ALA A 74 -31.79 -12.53 -1.03
CA ALA A 74 -32.92 -11.77 -1.55
C ALA A 74 -33.38 -12.27 -2.92
#